data_AF-A0AB33K7J2-F1
#
_entry.id   AF-A0AB33K7J2-F1
#
_cell.length_a   1.000
_cell.length_b   1.000
_cell.length_c   1.000
_cell.angle_alpha   90.00
_cell.angle_beta   90.00
_cell.angle_gamma   90.00
#
_symmetry.space_group_name_H-M   'P 1'
#
loop_
_entity.id
_entity.type
_entity.pdbx_description
1 polymer ?
#
loop_
_entity_poly.entity_id
_entity_poly.type
_entity_poly.pdbx_seq_one_letter_code
_entity_poly.pdbx_strand_id
1 'polypeptide(L)'
;MYSTLTEHARCLYGDENRPTPECGREHREHYFVEELTFADADAILGMLRELCPHVVDGLLPVWVRNLAYRLVLLQRPDEPALMREAAENLCLHGPDWDDIAAELTRRADALGTG
;
A
#
# COMPACT_ATOMS: atom_id res chain seq x y z
N MET A 1 14.06 14.69 -5.06
CA MET A 1 13.37 13.85 -4.06
C MET A 1 12.23 14.64 -3.46
N TYR A 2 11.07 14.02 -3.37
CA TYR A 2 10.00 14.46 -2.47
C TYR A 2 10.50 14.34 -1.03
N SER A 3 9.90 15.06 -0.08
CA SER A 3 10.31 14.91 1.32
C SER A 3 9.78 13.61 1.92
N THR A 4 8.67 13.10 1.37
CA THR A 4 8.06 11.82 1.76
C THR A 4 7.51 11.05 0.56
N LEU A 5 7.38 9.74 0.72
CA LEU A 5 6.71 8.85 -0.24
C LEU A 5 5.26 9.28 -0.49
N THR A 6 4.55 9.72 0.56
CA THR A 6 3.16 10.20 0.48
C THR A 6 3.02 11.43 -0.41
N GLU A 7 3.94 12.39 -0.33
CA GLU A 7 3.93 13.56 -1.21
C GLU A 7 4.13 13.19 -2.67
N HIS A 8 5.01 12.21 -2.94
CA HIS A 8 5.22 11.74 -4.31
C HIS A 8 3.97 11.04 -4.86
N ALA A 9 3.39 10.12 -4.09
CA ALA A 9 2.17 9.43 -4.46
C ALA A 9 1.00 10.41 -4.70
N ARG A 10 0.83 11.40 -3.81
CA ARG A 10 -0.18 12.45 -3.97
C ARG A 10 0.05 13.29 -5.22
N CYS A 11 1.30 13.61 -5.54
CA CYS A 11 1.61 14.32 -6.78
C CYS A 11 1.20 13.52 -8.03
N LEU A 12 1.50 12.22 -8.07
CA LEU A 12 1.25 11.37 -9.25
C LEU A 12 -0.22 11.03 -9.42
N TYR A 13 -0.88 10.66 -8.32
CA TYR A 13 -2.21 10.03 -8.35
C TYR A 13 -3.31 10.94 -7.79
N GLY A 14 -2.93 11.99 -7.07
CA GLY A 14 -3.85 12.83 -6.34
C GLY A 14 -4.18 12.29 -4.95
N ASP A 15 -5.12 12.97 -4.31
CA ASP A 15 -5.68 12.63 -3.01
C ASP A 15 -7.20 12.82 -3.10
N GLU A 16 -7.98 11.76 -2.85
CA GLU A 16 -9.44 11.85 -2.90
C GLU A 16 -9.99 12.69 -1.74
N ASN A 17 -9.27 12.71 -0.63
CA ASN A 17 -9.75 13.26 0.64
C ASN A 17 -9.29 14.71 0.86
N ARG A 18 -8.34 15.21 0.06
CA ARG A 18 -7.76 16.55 0.21
C ARG A 18 -7.46 17.19 -1.15
N PRO A 19 -7.45 18.53 -1.25
CA PRO A 19 -6.97 19.21 -2.44
C PRO A 19 -5.55 18.74 -2.78
N THR A 20 -5.34 18.30 -4.03
CA THR A 20 -4.00 17.93 -4.52
C THR A 20 -3.28 19.21 -4.95
N PRO A 21 -2.20 19.63 -4.26
CA PRO A 21 -1.45 20.81 -4.67
C PRO A 21 -0.81 20.59 -6.04
N GLU A 22 -0.62 21.67 -6.79
CA GLU A 22 0.05 21.62 -8.09
C GLU A 22 1.44 20.99 -7.93
N CYS A 23 1.64 19.86 -8.60
CA CYS A 23 2.92 19.18 -8.56
C CYS A 23 3.83 19.75 -9.66
N GLY A 24 4.76 20.61 -9.29
CA GLY A 24 5.72 21.22 -10.21
C GLY A 24 6.85 20.30 -10.70
N ARG A 25 6.69 18.97 -10.60
CA ARG A 25 7.72 17.98 -10.97
C ARG A 25 7.22 17.07 -12.08
N GLU A 26 8.15 16.33 -12.68
CA GLU A 26 7.82 15.40 -13.77
C GLU A 26 7.06 14.19 -13.24
N HIS A 27 5.86 13.92 -13.78
CA HIS A 27 5.01 12.80 -13.37
C HIS A 27 5.51 11.49 -13.98
N ARG A 28 6.64 10.97 -13.49
CA ARG A 28 7.22 9.71 -13.95
C ARG A 28 7.05 8.62 -12.90
N GLU A 29 6.17 7.67 -13.17
CA GLU A 29 5.85 6.57 -12.25
C GLU A 29 7.07 5.72 -11.87
N HIS A 30 8.06 5.55 -12.74
CA HIS A 30 9.23 4.72 -12.43
C HIS A 30 10.05 5.25 -11.24
N TYR A 31 10.15 6.58 -11.07
CA TYR A 31 10.83 7.14 -9.91
C TYR A 31 10.08 6.85 -8.62
N PHE A 32 8.74 6.86 -8.67
CA PHE A 32 7.93 6.48 -7.52
C PHE A 32 8.10 5.00 -7.19
N VAL A 33 8.13 4.12 -8.19
CA VAL A 33 8.38 2.70 -7.97
C VAL A 33 9.75 2.46 -7.34
N GLU A 34 10.79 3.18 -7.77
CA GLU A 34 12.11 3.14 -7.14
C GLU A 34 12.05 3.61 -5.68
N GLU A 35 11.50 4.79 -5.41
CA GLU A 35 11.36 5.32 -4.05
C GLU A 35 10.54 4.38 -3.14
N LEU A 36 9.42 3.82 -3.64
CA LEU A 36 8.59 2.85 -2.94
C LEU A 36 9.36 1.56 -2.60
N THR A 37 10.19 1.07 -3.53
CA THR A 37 10.96 -0.17 -3.36
C THR A 37 12.01 -0.05 -2.25
N PHE A 38 12.58 1.15 -2.05
CA PHE A 38 13.58 1.42 -1.00
C PHE A 38 13.00 2.01 0.28
N ALA A 39 11.70 2.29 0.33
CA ALA A 39 11.04 2.84 1.51
C ALA A 39 10.95 1.80 2.64
N ASP A 40 11.08 2.27 3.88
CA ASP A 40 10.80 1.45 5.05
C ASP A 40 9.29 1.19 5.21
N ALA A 41 8.98 0.15 5.97
CA ALA A 41 7.61 -0.28 6.22
C ALA A 41 6.72 0.82 6.81
N ASP A 42 7.25 1.69 7.68
CA ASP A 42 6.46 2.75 8.31
C ASP A 42 6.10 3.85 7.32
N ALA A 43 7.02 4.23 6.43
CA ALA A 43 6.77 5.18 5.37
C ALA A 43 5.70 4.66 4.38
N ILE A 44 5.77 3.38 4.02
CA ILE A 44 4.79 2.75 3.13
C ILE A 44 3.41 2.69 3.81
N LEU A 45 3.33 2.23 5.06
CA LEU A 45 2.07 2.17 5.81
C LEU A 45 1.48 3.56 6.06
N GLY A 46 2.32 4.55 6.34
CA GLY A 46 1.92 5.95 6.47
C GLY A 46 1.27 6.47 5.19
N MET A 47 1.89 6.22 4.03
CA MET A 47 1.30 6.56 2.74
C MET A 47 -0.04 5.86 2.50
N LEU A 48 -0.11 4.55 2.70
CA LEU A 48 -1.33 3.77 2.48
C LEU A 48 -2.48 4.27 3.34
N ARG A 49 -2.24 4.48 4.64
CA ARG A 49 -3.27 4.94 5.59
C ARG A 49 -3.70 6.38 5.35
N GLU A 50 -2.82 7.22 4.83
CA GLU A 50 -3.16 8.61 4.52
C GLU A 50 -3.94 8.75 3.22
N LEU A 51 -3.54 8.05 2.16
CA LEU A 51 -4.13 8.20 0.82
C LEU A 51 -5.30 7.23 0.56
N CYS A 52 -5.38 6.14 1.31
CA CYS A 52 -6.45 5.13 1.26
C CYS A 52 -6.95 4.81 2.68
N PRO A 53 -7.52 5.79 3.41
CA PRO A 53 -8.02 5.57 4.77
C PRO A 53 -9.19 4.57 4.83
N HIS A 54 -9.86 4.37 3.71
CA HIS A 54 -10.86 3.33 3.51
C HIS A 54 -10.36 2.40 2.40
N VAL A 55 -10.39 1.09 2.63
CA VAL A 55 -9.75 0.11 1.73
C VAL A 55 -10.35 0.13 0.31
N VAL A 56 -11.60 0.59 0.17
CA VAL A 56 -12.34 0.67 -1.10
C VAL A 56 -12.09 1.99 -1.84
N ASP A 57 -11.71 3.05 -1.11
CA ASP A 57 -11.60 4.41 -1.62
C ASP A 57 -10.13 4.82 -1.83
N GLY A 58 -9.92 5.90 -2.56
CA GLY A 58 -8.62 6.51 -2.84
C GLY A 58 -8.24 6.48 -4.32
N LEU A 59 -7.47 7.49 -4.75
CA LEU A 59 -6.95 7.61 -6.11
C LEU A 59 -5.70 6.74 -6.36
N LEU A 60 -5.17 6.08 -5.32
CA LEU A 60 -4.00 5.22 -5.44
C LEU A 60 -4.34 3.99 -6.32
N PRO A 61 -3.60 3.73 -7.41
CA PRO A 61 -3.89 2.59 -8.26
C PRO A 61 -3.83 1.26 -7.49
N VAL A 62 -4.72 0.34 -7.82
CA VAL A 62 -4.78 -1.01 -7.22
C VAL A 62 -3.40 -1.70 -7.22
N TRP A 63 -2.67 -1.61 -8.33
CA TRP A 63 -1.36 -2.24 -8.44
C TRP A 63 -0.33 -1.63 -7.46
N VAL A 64 -0.41 -0.31 -7.18
CA VAL A 64 0.45 0.37 -6.21
C VAL A 64 0.15 -0.14 -4.80
N ARG A 65 -1.13 -0.22 -4.43
CA ARG A 65 -1.56 -0.76 -3.12
C ARG A 65 -1.05 -2.19 -2.93
N ASN A 66 -1.24 -3.03 -3.94
CA ASN A 66 -0.80 -4.42 -3.92
C ASN A 66 0.73 -4.55 -3.83
N LEU A 67 1.49 -3.69 -4.53
CA LEU A 67 2.95 -3.69 -4.44
C LEU A 67 3.42 -3.21 -3.05
N ALA A 68 2.84 -2.12 -2.55
CA ALA A 68 3.15 -1.57 -1.23
C ALA A 68 2.93 -2.62 -0.12
N TYR A 69 1.76 -3.26 -0.05
CA TYR A 69 1.52 -4.31 0.95
C TYR A 69 2.51 -5.47 0.85
N ARG A 70 2.87 -5.90 -0.36
CA ARG A 70 3.89 -6.96 -0.53
C ARG A 70 5.25 -6.54 0.01
N LEU A 71 5.68 -5.31 -0.24
CA LEU A 71 6.94 -4.78 0.28
C LEU A 71 6.93 -4.68 1.81
N VAL A 72 5.83 -4.22 2.41
CA VAL A 72 5.71 -4.17 3.88
C VAL A 72 5.73 -5.58 4.48
N LEU A 73 5.02 -6.54 3.89
CA LEU A 73 5.01 -7.94 4.37
C LEU A 73 6.38 -8.64 4.26
N LEU A 74 7.23 -8.24 3.30
CA LEU A 74 8.62 -8.72 3.24
C LEU A 74 9.48 -8.14 4.38
N GLN A 75 9.19 -6.92 4.81
CA GLN A 75 9.89 -6.26 5.92
C GLN A 75 9.36 -6.70 7.30
N ARG A 76 8.07 -7.06 7.39
CA ARG A 76 7.34 -7.43 8.62
C ARG A 76 6.59 -8.75 8.44
N PRO A 77 7.31 -9.87 8.26
CA PRO A 77 6.71 -11.15 7.89
C PRO A 77 5.93 -11.85 9.02
N ASP A 78 5.99 -11.32 10.24
CA ASP A 78 5.42 -11.93 11.44
C ASP A 78 4.36 -11.03 12.12
N GLU A 79 3.80 -10.05 11.39
CA GLU A 79 2.74 -9.16 11.90
C GLU A 79 1.35 -9.62 11.41
N PRO A 80 0.53 -10.29 12.27
CA PRO A 80 -0.73 -10.87 11.82
C PRO A 80 -1.77 -9.83 11.41
N ALA A 81 -1.78 -8.67 12.06
CA ALA A 81 -2.70 -7.59 11.71
C ALA A 81 -2.44 -7.07 10.29
N LEU A 82 -1.17 -6.90 9.93
CA LEU A 82 -0.77 -6.47 8.60
C LEU A 82 -1.12 -7.50 7.52
N MET A 83 -0.96 -8.80 7.81
CA MET A 83 -1.38 -9.86 6.89
C MET A 83 -2.87 -9.81 6.60
N ARG A 84 -3.71 -9.59 7.63
CA ARG A 84 -5.16 -9.46 7.46
C ARG A 84 -5.52 -8.22 6.65
N GLU A 85 -4.91 -7.07 6.96
CA GLU A 85 -5.10 -5.81 6.22
C GLU A 85 -4.74 -5.99 4.72
N ALA A 86 -3.63 -6.64 4.42
CA ALA A 86 -3.22 -6.94 3.04
C ALA A 86 -4.16 -7.93 2.34
N ALA A 87 -4.64 -8.96 3.05
CA ALA A 87 -5.59 -9.93 2.51
C ALA A 87 -6.93 -9.27 2.15
N GLU A 88 -7.45 -8.42 3.05
CA GLU A 88 -8.67 -7.63 2.79
C GLU A 88 -8.53 -6.76 1.55
N ASN A 89 -7.38 -6.11 1.36
CA ASN A 89 -7.13 -5.29 0.16
C ASN A 89 -7.17 -6.11 -1.14
N LEU A 90 -6.60 -7.33 -1.13
CA LEU A 90 -6.61 -8.21 -2.30
C LEU A 90 -8.02 -8.66 -2.69
N CYS A 91 -8.85 -9.05 -1.71
CA CYS A 91 -10.22 -9.52 -1.95
C CYS A 91 -11.13 -8.47 -2.60
N LEU A 92 -10.82 -7.18 -2.46
CA LEU A 92 -11.63 -6.09 -3.02
C LEU A 92 -11.47 -5.89 -4.54
N HIS A 93 -10.50 -6.57 -5.16
CA HIS A 93 -10.10 -6.29 -6.54
C HIS A 93 -10.36 -7.46 -7.50
N GLY A 94 -11.20 -8.41 -7.10
CA GLY A 94 -11.62 -9.57 -7.89
C GLY A 94 -10.90 -10.86 -7.49
N PRO A 95 -11.31 -12.00 -8.06
CA PRO A 95 -10.93 -13.33 -7.58
C PRO A 95 -9.47 -13.73 -7.88
N ASP A 96 -8.77 -12.97 -8.72
CA ASP A 96 -7.41 -13.29 -9.17
C ASP A 96 -6.41 -13.44 -8.01
N TRP A 97 -6.70 -12.85 -6.86
CA TRP A 97 -5.82 -12.83 -5.69
C TRP A 97 -6.37 -13.58 -4.48
N ASP A 98 -7.52 -14.26 -4.60
CA ASP A 98 -8.20 -14.91 -3.48
C ASP A 98 -7.33 -15.98 -2.81
N ASP A 99 -6.59 -16.77 -3.60
CA ASP A 99 -5.69 -17.80 -3.07
C ASP A 99 -4.58 -17.19 -2.19
N ILE A 100 -4.06 -16.03 -2.59
CA ILE A 100 -3.02 -15.31 -1.83
C ILE A 100 -3.63 -14.69 -0.58
N ALA A 101 -4.81 -14.08 -0.67
CA ALA A 101 -5.51 -13.50 0.47
C ALA A 101 -5.86 -14.58 1.52
N ALA A 102 -6.31 -15.75 1.07
CA ALA A 102 -6.60 -16.89 1.92
C ALA A 102 -5.32 -17.41 2.62
N GLU A 103 -4.19 -17.46 1.92
CA GLU A 103 -2.92 -17.85 2.51
C GLU A 103 -2.42 -16.84 3.56
N LEU A 104 -2.52 -15.54 3.28
CA LEU A 104 -2.17 -14.50 4.25
C LEU A 104 -3.04 -14.60 5.51
N THR A 105 -4.34 -14.83 5.36
CA THR A 105 -5.26 -15.04 6.49
C THR A 105 -4.86 -16.27 7.31
N ARG A 106 -4.59 -17.41 6.66
CA ARG A 106 -4.15 -18.64 7.36
C ARG A 106 -2.86 -18.42 8.15
N ARG A 107 -1.88 -17.74 7.57
CA ARG A 107 -0.61 -17.41 8.24
C ARG A 107 -0.83 -16.48 9.43
N ALA A 108 -1.68 -15.47 9.28
CA ALA A 108 -2.04 -14.56 10.37
C ALA A 108 -2.71 -15.29 11.54
N ASP A 109 -3.58 -16.24 11.25
CA ASP A 109 -4.27 -17.05 12.27
C ASP A 109 -3.29 -17.95 13.03
N ALA A 110 -2.36 -18.60 12.32
CA ALA A 110 -1.33 -19.43 12.95
C ALA A 110 -0.44 -18.63 13.92
N LEU A 111 -0.10 -17.39 13.57
CA LEU A 111 0.71 -16.50 14.42
C LEU A 111 -0.10 -15.90 15.59
N GLY A 112 -1.40 -15.68 15.42
CA GLY A 112 -2.28 -15.11 16.46
C GLY A 112 -2.69 -16.10 17.56
N THR A 113 -2.44 -17.40 17.36
CA THR A 113 -2.70 -18.47 18.34
C THR A 113 -1.51 -18.79 19.26
N GLY A 114 -0.44 -17.98 19.21
CA GLY A 114 0.79 -18.15 19.99
C GLY A 114 0.84 -17.37 21.31
#